data_AF-A0A349UXQ6-F1
#
_entry.id   AF-A0A349UXQ6-F1
#
_cell.length_a   1.000
_cell.length_b   1.000
_cell.length_c   1.000
_cell.angle_alpha   90.00
_cell.angle_beta   90.00
_cell.angle_gamma   90.00
#
_symmetry.space_group_name_H-M   'P 1'
#
loop_
_entity.id
_entity.type
_entity.pdbx_description
1 polymer ?
#
loop_
_entity_poly.entity_id
_entity_poly.type
_entity_poly.pdbx_seq_one_letter_code
_entity_poly.pdbx_strand_id
1 'polypeptide(L)'
;PEVMEAAVAAGACMINDIYALRKPGALATVARMDVPVCLMHMKGTPATMQNAPRYEDIGREIREFLQSRIDACGLGGVDRERIVIDPGFGFGKTRQHNHTLIGHLESFTGMGVPVLIGVSRKKFVRSLTRVASRQTLDRVSALLALMAVEQGARFVRVHNVDVTRKLLGQTNGLVSDPRSPVN
;
A
#
# COMPACT_ATOMS: atom_id res chain seq x y z
N PRO A 1 -2.22 -20.13 -2.72
CA PRO A 1 -1.47 -20.44 -3.96
C PRO A 1 -2.42 -20.75 -5.11
N GLU A 2 -3.35 -21.70 -4.93
CA GLU A 2 -4.33 -22.10 -5.96
C GLU A 2 -5.14 -20.93 -6.55
N VAL A 3 -5.65 -20.04 -5.69
CA VAL A 3 -6.38 -18.84 -6.15
C VAL A 3 -5.48 -17.87 -6.94
N MET A 4 -4.19 -17.77 -6.60
CA MET A 4 -3.24 -16.94 -7.35
C MET A 4 -3.03 -17.53 -8.75
N GLU A 5 -2.87 -18.85 -8.84
CA GLU A 5 -2.70 -19.59 -10.10
C GLU A 5 -3.91 -19.46 -11.00
N ALA A 6 -5.11 -19.72 -10.46
CA ALA A 6 -6.35 -19.57 -11.20
C ALA A 6 -6.59 -18.12 -11.67
N ALA A 7 -6.27 -17.13 -10.83
CA ALA A 7 -6.45 -15.72 -11.20
C ALA A 7 -5.50 -15.30 -12.33
N VAL A 8 -4.22 -15.68 -12.26
CA VAL A 8 -3.24 -15.35 -13.31
C VAL A 8 -3.57 -16.09 -14.61
N ALA A 9 -3.98 -17.37 -14.54
CA ALA A 9 -4.45 -18.12 -15.71
C ALA A 9 -5.69 -17.48 -16.36
N ALA A 10 -6.54 -16.82 -15.57
CA ALA A 10 -7.69 -16.05 -16.06
C ALA A 10 -7.34 -14.62 -16.54
N GLY A 11 -6.06 -14.24 -16.56
CA GLY A 11 -5.59 -12.95 -17.07
C GLY A 11 -5.34 -11.86 -16.02
N ALA A 12 -5.32 -12.20 -14.73
CA ALA A 12 -4.89 -11.25 -13.70
C ALA A 12 -3.41 -10.87 -13.93
N CYS A 13 -3.15 -9.56 -14.01
CA CYS A 13 -1.82 -9.02 -14.30
C CYS A 13 -1.00 -8.66 -13.06
N MET A 14 -1.51 -8.90 -11.85
CA MET A 14 -0.81 -8.63 -10.59
C MET A 14 -1.40 -9.47 -9.44
N ILE A 15 -0.54 -9.94 -8.55
CA ILE A 15 -0.95 -10.51 -7.25
C ILE A 15 -0.86 -9.44 -6.17
N ASN A 16 -1.89 -9.29 -5.35
CA ASN A 16 -1.86 -8.41 -4.17
C ASN A 16 -2.14 -9.22 -2.91
N ASP A 17 -1.09 -9.59 -2.17
CA ASP A 17 -1.21 -10.50 -1.03
C ASP A 17 -1.00 -9.79 0.31
N ILE A 18 -2.07 -9.78 1.12
CA ILE A 18 -2.06 -9.24 2.49
C ILE A 18 -1.14 -10.01 3.45
N TYR A 19 -0.76 -11.24 3.09
CA TYR A 19 0.18 -12.06 3.85
C TYR A 19 1.63 -11.88 3.41
N ALA A 20 1.90 -11.08 2.37
CA ALA A 20 3.23 -10.89 1.79
C ALA A 20 3.94 -12.21 1.46
N LEU A 21 3.21 -13.15 0.86
CA LEU A 21 3.68 -14.47 0.43
C LEU A 21 4.19 -15.38 1.56
N ARG A 22 3.74 -15.13 2.80
CA ARG A 22 4.10 -15.97 3.96
C ARG A 22 3.35 -17.29 4.03
N LYS A 23 2.25 -17.45 3.29
CA LYS A 23 1.50 -18.72 3.27
C LYS A 23 2.34 -19.79 2.56
N PRO A 24 2.33 -21.06 3.03
CA PRO A 24 3.08 -22.14 2.39
C PRO A 24 2.83 -22.21 0.88
N GLY A 25 3.91 -22.33 0.11
CA GLY A 25 3.87 -22.38 -1.36
C GLY A 25 3.58 -21.06 -2.09
N ALA A 26 3.14 -20.00 -1.40
CA ALA A 26 2.75 -18.74 -2.07
C ALA A 26 3.91 -18.09 -2.82
N LEU A 27 5.09 -18.03 -2.20
CA LEU A 27 6.28 -17.47 -2.83
C LEU A 27 6.70 -18.28 -4.06
N ALA A 28 6.85 -19.61 -3.90
CA ALA A 28 7.24 -20.48 -4.99
C ALA A 28 6.24 -20.41 -6.17
N THR A 29 4.94 -20.29 -5.88
CA THR A 29 3.91 -20.07 -6.89
C THR A 29 4.12 -18.73 -7.62
N VAL A 30 4.32 -17.62 -6.92
CA VAL A 30 4.55 -16.30 -7.55
C VAL A 30 5.85 -16.25 -8.36
N ALA A 31 6.91 -16.92 -7.90
CA ALA A 31 8.18 -17.00 -8.62
C ALA A 31 8.06 -17.67 -10.00
N ARG A 32 7.14 -18.64 -10.14
CA ARG A 32 6.85 -19.29 -11.44
C ARG A 32 5.91 -18.48 -12.33
N MET A 33 5.24 -17.47 -11.78
CA MET A 33 4.38 -16.57 -12.56
C MET A 33 5.22 -15.44 -13.12
N ASP A 34 4.74 -14.82 -14.20
CA ASP A 34 5.35 -13.60 -14.76
C ASP A 34 4.46 -12.37 -14.54
N VAL A 35 4.08 -12.14 -13.28
CA VAL A 35 3.25 -10.99 -12.89
C VAL A 35 3.84 -10.27 -11.67
N PRO A 36 3.71 -8.94 -11.56
CA PRO A 36 4.05 -8.21 -10.35
C PRO A 36 3.31 -8.69 -9.10
N VAL A 37 3.91 -8.46 -7.93
CA VAL A 37 3.34 -8.80 -6.62
C VAL A 37 3.43 -7.64 -5.64
N CYS A 38 2.31 -7.35 -4.96
CA CYS A 38 2.26 -6.41 -3.84
C CYS A 38 2.40 -7.17 -2.51
N LEU A 39 3.41 -6.80 -1.73
CA LEU A 39 3.71 -7.32 -0.41
C LEU A 39 3.19 -6.34 0.66
N MET A 40 2.17 -6.73 1.40
CA MET A 40 1.58 -5.86 2.41
C MET A 40 2.01 -6.24 3.84
N HIS A 41 2.30 -5.24 4.67
CA HIS A 41 2.52 -5.44 6.09
C HIS A 41 1.20 -5.60 6.87
N MET A 42 1.12 -6.68 7.64
CA MET A 42 0.05 -6.96 8.59
C MET A 42 0.62 -7.61 9.85
N LYS A 43 0.35 -7.00 11.01
CA LYS A 43 0.65 -7.56 12.33
C LYS A 43 -0.52 -8.41 12.83
N GLY A 44 -0.25 -9.63 13.26
CA GLY A 44 -1.27 -10.62 13.58
C GLY A 44 -1.96 -11.21 12.35
N THR A 45 -3.19 -11.68 12.52
CA THR A 45 -4.04 -12.21 11.42
C THR A 45 -5.26 -11.32 11.22
N PRO A 46 -5.99 -11.39 10.09
CA PRO A 46 -7.20 -10.59 9.92
C PRO A 46 -8.22 -10.76 11.06
N ALA A 47 -8.27 -11.95 11.68
CA ALA A 47 -9.14 -12.24 12.81
C ALA A 47 -8.67 -11.61 14.14
N THR A 48 -7.36 -11.46 14.35
CA THR A 48 -6.78 -11.05 15.65
C THR A 48 -6.07 -9.71 15.63
N MET A 49 -5.80 -9.14 14.46
CA MET A 49 -4.91 -7.99 14.28
C MET A 49 -5.37 -6.72 15.01
N GLN A 50 -6.68 -6.60 15.28
CA GLN A 50 -7.22 -5.42 15.99
C GLN A 50 -7.17 -5.57 17.53
N ASN A 51 -6.78 -6.74 18.04
CA ASN A 51 -6.71 -6.99 19.48
C ASN A 51 -5.39 -6.43 20.02
N ALA A 52 -5.43 -5.17 20.45
CA ALA A 52 -4.32 -4.46 21.10
C ALA A 52 -2.97 -4.51 20.33
N PRO A 53 -2.91 -4.07 19.06
CA PRO A 53 -1.65 -4.03 18.32
C PRO A 53 -0.67 -3.07 19.00
N ARG A 54 0.54 -3.55 19.30
CA ARG A 54 1.64 -2.77 19.90
C ARG A 54 2.82 -2.72 18.95
N TYR A 55 3.47 -1.56 18.88
CA TYR A 55 4.75 -1.35 18.21
C TYR A 55 5.61 -0.51 19.16
N GLU A 56 6.90 -0.78 19.19
CA GLU A 56 7.88 0.10 19.82
C GLU A 56 8.19 1.26 18.88
N ASP A 57 8.44 0.94 17.61
CA ASP A 57 8.60 1.89 16.52
C ASP A 57 7.90 1.32 15.28
N ILE A 58 6.72 1.87 14.98
CA ILE A 58 5.92 1.38 13.87
C ILE A 58 6.58 1.62 12.51
N GLY A 59 7.33 2.71 12.33
CA GLY A 59 7.99 2.98 11.05
C GLY A 59 9.10 1.96 10.81
N ARG A 60 9.96 1.78 11.81
CA ARG A 60 11.07 0.82 11.76
C ARG A 60 10.59 -0.62 11.58
N GLU A 61 9.68 -1.10 12.43
CA GLU A 61 9.20 -2.48 12.39
C GLU A 61 8.55 -2.83 11.04
N ILE A 62 7.83 -1.89 10.42
CA ILE A 62 7.20 -2.12 9.11
C ILE A 62 8.24 -2.16 8.00
N ARG A 63 9.23 -1.27 8.02
CA ARG A 63 10.33 -1.28 7.03
C ARG A 63 11.14 -2.57 7.13
N GLU A 64 11.51 -2.99 8.34
CA GLU A 64 12.22 -4.23 8.57
C GLU A 64 11.43 -5.44 8.06
N PHE A 65 10.12 -5.48 8.36
CA PHE A 65 9.25 -6.53 7.81
C PHE A 65 9.24 -6.50 6.28
N LEU A 66 8.94 -5.36 5.66
CA LEU A 66 8.84 -5.26 4.20
C LEU A 66 10.17 -5.57 3.51
N GLN A 67 11.29 -5.12 4.07
CA GLN A 67 12.63 -5.43 3.58
C GLN A 67 12.88 -6.94 3.62
N SER A 68 12.60 -7.60 4.76
CA SER A 68 12.74 -9.06 4.86
C SER A 68 11.89 -9.82 3.84
N ARG A 69 10.73 -9.27 3.43
CA ARG A 69 9.89 -9.88 2.41
C ARG A 69 10.41 -9.63 1.00
N ILE A 70 10.95 -8.45 0.72
CA ILE A 70 11.66 -8.16 -0.53
C ILE A 70 12.85 -9.12 -0.68
N ASP A 71 13.65 -9.29 0.36
CA ASP A 71 14.84 -10.16 0.34
C ASP A 71 14.44 -11.63 0.14
N ALA A 72 13.40 -12.10 0.83
CA ALA A 72 12.87 -13.44 0.64
C ALA A 72 12.37 -13.69 -0.79
N CYS A 73 11.74 -12.68 -1.41
CA CYS A 73 11.29 -12.75 -2.80
C CYS A 73 12.48 -12.83 -3.77
N GLY A 74 13.52 -12.02 -3.57
CA GLY A 74 14.75 -12.07 -4.36
C GLY A 74 15.44 -13.43 -4.26
N LEU A 75 15.61 -13.97 -3.04
CA LEU A 75 16.18 -15.31 -2.83
C LEU A 75 15.33 -16.44 -3.45
N GLY A 76 14.02 -16.24 -3.56
CA GLY A 76 13.11 -17.19 -4.18
C GLY A 76 12.86 -16.97 -5.67
N GLY A 77 13.63 -16.10 -6.33
CA GLY A 77 13.60 -15.90 -7.79
C GLY A 77 12.54 -14.93 -8.31
N VAL A 78 12.02 -14.02 -7.46
CA VAL A 78 11.15 -12.92 -7.91
C VAL A 78 11.99 -11.66 -8.10
N ASP A 79 12.03 -11.16 -9.33
CA ASP A 79 12.77 -9.94 -9.66
C ASP A 79 12.25 -8.73 -8.87
N ARG A 80 13.18 -7.90 -8.42
CA ARG A 80 12.88 -6.70 -7.64
C ARG A 80 11.91 -5.76 -8.35
N GLU A 81 12.04 -5.63 -9.68
CA GLU A 81 11.18 -4.78 -10.52
C GLU A 81 9.71 -5.21 -10.51
N ARG A 82 9.45 -6.47 -10.17
CA ARG A 82 8.10 -7.04 -10.04
C ARG A 82 7.51 -6.83 -8.64
N ILE A 83 8.25 -6.25 -7.69
CA ILE A 83 7.80 -6.11 -6.31
C ILE A 83 7.23 -4.71 -6.07
N VAL A 84 6.04 -4.67 -5.47
CA VAL A 84 5.41 -3.49 -4.90
C VAL A 84 5.23 -3.72 -3.40
N ILE A 85 5.30 -2.69 -2.58
CA ILE A 85 5.08 -2.79 -1.12
C ILE A 85 3.90 -1.95 -0.65
N ASP A 86 3.20 -2.41 0.39
CA ASP A 86 2.13 -1.66 1.06
C ASP A 86 2.33 -1.69 2.59
N PRO A 87 2.48 -0.53 3.27
CA PRO A 87 2.59 -0.44 4.74
C PRO A 87 1.38 -1.00 5.50
N GLY A 88 0.26 -1.23 4.81
CA GLY A 88 -0.90 -1.95 5.30
C GLY A 88 -1.73 -1.14 6.28
N PHE A 89 -2.17 0.06 5.89
CA PHE A 89 -3.03 0.92 6.72
C PHE A 89 -4.23 0.15 7.28
N GLY A 90 -4.52 0.26 8.56
CA GLY A 90 -5.62 -0.44 9.21
C GLY A 90 -5.45 -1.95 9.39
N PHE A 91 -4.31 -2.54 9.02
CA PHE A 91 -3.99 -3.95 9.28
C PHE A 91 -3.05 -4.09 10.48
N GLY A 92 -3.62 -4.39 11.64
CA GLY A 92 -2.85 -4.53 12.88
C GLY A 92 -2.33 -3.22 13.44
N LYS A 93 -3.10 -2.13 13.33
CA LYS A 93 -2.64 -0.77 13.63
C LYS A 93 -3.77 0.04 14.29
N THR A 94 -3.47 0.71 15.40
CA THR A 94 -4.39 1.64 16.05
C THR A 94 -4.61 2.90 15.20
N ARG A 95 -5.54 3.77 15.60
CA ARG A 95 -5.68 5.09 14.96
C ARG A 95 -4.36 5.87 14.98
N GLN A 96 -3.71 5.95 16.16
CA GLN A 96 -2.45 6.68 16.33
C GLN A 96 -1.35 6.14 15.42
N HIS A 97 -1.24 4.82 15.32
CA HIS A 97 -0.31 4.16 14.39
C HIS A 97 -0.53 4.59 12.93
N ASN A 98 -1.79 4.66 12.48
CA ASN A 98 -2.10 5.09 11.11
C ASN A 98 -1.84 6.59 10.90
N HIS A 99 -2.03 7.43 11.93
CA HIS A 99 -1.65 8.85 11.87
C HIS A 99 -0.13 9.01 11.70
N THR A 100 0.66 8.28 12.49
CA THR A 100 2.14 8.31 12.36
C THR A 100 2.59 7.86 10.98
N LEU A 101 1.99 6.80 10.43
CA LEU A 101 2.39 6.28 9.12
C LEU A 101 2.10 7.22 7.96
N ILE A 102 0.95 7.90 7.95
CA ILE A 102 0.61 8.77 6.81
C ILE A 102 1.49 10.04 6.76
N GLY A 103 2.06 10.45 7.89
CA GLY A 103 3.00 11.56 7.95
C GLY A 103 4.43 11.19 7.57
N HIS A 104 4.75 9.90 7.43
CA HIS A 104 6.12 9.40 7.24
C HIS A 104 6.21 8.39 6.09
N LEU A 105 5.43 8.60 5.01
CA LEU A 105 5.40 7.68 3.87
C LEU A 105 6.71 7.67 3.07
N GLU A 106 7.44 8.80 3.08
CA GLU A 106 8.75 8.94 2.42
C GLU A 106 9.75 7.87 2.86
N SER A 107 9.65 7.41 4.11
CA SER A 107 10.54 6.37 4.63
C SER A 107 10.34 5.00 3.95
N PHE A 108 9.19 4.77 3.32
CA PHE A 108 8.92 3.56 2.53
C PHE A 108 9.28 3.75 1.05
N THR A 109 9.13 4.95 0.51
CA THR A 109 9.43 5.22 -0.90
C THR A 109 10.93 5.21 -1.20
N GLY A 110 11.77 5.40 -0.17
CA GLY A 110 13.21 5.18 -0.22
C GLY A 110 13.66 3.71 -0.27
N MET A 111 12.75 2.73 -0.18
CA MET A 111 13.10 1.31 -0.18
C MET A 111 13.41 0.74 -1.58
N GLY A 112 13.48 1.56 -2.63
CA GLY A 112 13.89 1.12 -3.97
C GLY A 112 12.93 0.15 -4.67
N VAL A 113 11.65 0.15 -4.26
CA VAL A 113 10.53 -0.53 -4.93
C VAL A 113 9.29 0.37 -4.87
N PRO A 114 8.36 0.30 -5.83
CA PRO A 114 7.12 1.08 -5.79
C PRO A 114 6.28 0.84 -4.53
N VAL A 115 5.68 1.92 -4.01
CA VAL A 115 4.78 1.85 -2.84
C VAL A 115 3.32 1.98 -3.30
N LEU A 116 2.48 1.07 -2.81
CA LEU A 116 1.02 1.12 -2.93
C LEU A 116 0.40 1.54 -1.59
N ILE A 117 -0.54 2.48 -1.64
CA ILE A 117 -1.24 2.97 -0.45
C ILE A 117 -2.76 2.75 -0.59
N GLY A 118 -3.33 1.97 0.33
CA GLY A 118 -4.77 1.79 0.44
C GLY A 118 -5.34 2.43 1.71
N VAL A 119 -5.86 3.64 1.64
CA VAL A 119 -6.47 4.35 2.79
C VAL A 119 -7.99 4.53 2.68
N SER A 120 -8.56 4.35 1.49
CA SER A 120 -9.94 4.72 1.18
C SER A 120 -10.99 4.08 2.08
N ARG A 121 -11.86 4.90 2.67
CA ARG A 121 -12.99 4.52 3.55
C ARG A 121 -12.62 3.68 4.79
N LYS A 122 -11.34 3.55 5.14
CA LYS A 122 -10.91 2.78 6.31
C LYS A 122 -11.39 3.44 7.62
N LYS A 123 -11.48 2.66 8.70
CA LYS A 123 -11.87 3.14 10.04
C LYS A 123 -11.08 4.38 10.48
N PHE A 124 -9.80 4.43 10.13
CA PHE A 124 -8.95 5.61 10.34
C PHE A 124 -9.49 6.86 9.64
N VAL A 125 -9.88 6.80 8.36
CA VAL A 125 -10.46 7.95 7.64
C VAL A 125 -11.75 8.43 8.31
N ARG A 126 -12.61 7.49 8.73
CA ARG A 126 -13.83 7.81 9.47
C ARG A 126 -13.54 8.52 10.79
N SER A 127 -12.45 8.16 11.46
CA SER A 127 -12.04 8.80 12.72
C SER A 127 -11.50 10.23 12.56
N LEU A 128 -11.10 10.63 11.35
CA LEU A 128 -10.70 12.00 11.04
C LEU A 128 -11.90 12.94 10.92
N THR A 129 -13.12 12.41 10.77
CA THR A 129 -14.33 13.17 10.52
C THR A 129 -15.37 12.88 11.58
N ARG A 130 -15.86 13.91 12.30
CA ARG A 130 -16.83 13.72 13.41
C ARG A 130 -18.19 13.16 12.95
N VAL A 131 -18.62 13.53 11.75
CA VAL A 131 -19.81 13.00 11.04
C VAL A 131 -19.46 13.06 9.56
N ALA A 132 -19.53 11.94 8.85
CA ALA A 132 -19.21 11.95 7.43
C ALA A 132 -20.23 11.17 6.62
N SER A 133 -20.97 11.91 5.80
CA SER A 133 -21.65 11.34 4.65
C SER A 133 -20.65 10.57 3.79
N ARG A 134 -21.14 9.64 2.95
CA ARG A 134 -20.30 8.90 2.00
C ARG A 134 -19.48 9.84 1.12
N GLN A 135 -20.04 10.98 0.74
CA GLN A 135 -19.36 12.01 -0.05
C GLN A 135 -18.17 12.63 0.69
N THR A 136 -18.33 12.96 1.98
CA THR A 136 -17.23 13.48 2.81
C THR A 136 -16.11 12.45 2.94
N LEU A 137 -16.44 11.17 3.18
CA LEU A 137 -15.44 10.11 3.26
C LEU A 137 -14.67 9.91 1.96
N ASP A 138 -15.35 10.03 0.82
CA ASP A 138 -14.72 9.91 -0.49
C ASP A 138 -13.75 11.08 -0.76
N ARG A 139 -14.13 12.32 -0.40
CA ARG A 139 -13.25 13.49 -0.52
C ARG A 139 -12.02 13.41 0.38
N VAL A 140 -12.19 13.03 1.65
CA VAL A 140 -11.06 12.84 2.57
C VAL A 140 -10.17 11.70 2.10
N SER A 141 -10.75 10.60 1.60
CA SER A 141 -9.97 9.49 1.02
C SER A 141 -9.14 9.95 -0.18
N ALA A 142 -9.68 10.80 -1.04
CA ALA A 142 -8.97 11.36 -2.18
C ALA A 142 -7.83 12.30 -1.74
N LEU A 143 -8.06 13.14 -0.72
CA LEU A 143 -7.01 14.00 -0.16
C LEU A 143 -5.84 13.19 0.41
N LEU A 144 -6.13 12.11 1.16
CA LEU A 144 -5.08 11.24 1.68
C LEU A 144 -4.34 10.48 0.56
N ALA A 145 -5.02 10.17 -0.54
CA ALA A 145 -4.38 9.59 -1.72
C ALA A 145 -3.44 10.59 -2.41
N LEU A 146 -3.84 11.86 -2.52
CA LEU A 146 -2.97 12.94 -3.01
C LEU A 146 -1.73 13.10 -2.12
N MET A 147 -1.90 13.21 -0.81
CA MET A 147 -0.78 13.32 0.15
C MET A 147 0.19 12.12 0.05
N ALA A 148 -0.34 10.92 -0.22
CA ALA A 148 0.48 9.73 -0.42
C ALA A 148 1.31 9.82 -1.70
N VAL A 149 0.72 10.30 -2.79
CA VAL A 149 1.41 10.51 -4.08
C VAL A 149 2.48 11.59 -3.95
N GLU A 150 2.20 12.69 -3.25
CA GLU A 150 3.19 13.77 -2.99
C GLU A 150 4.40 13.25 -2.20
N GLN A 151 4.20 12.28 -1.31
CA GLN A 151 5.29 11.62 -0.57
C GLN A 151 5.95 10.45 -1.35
N GLY A 152 5.60 10.27 -2.64
CA GLY A 152 6.23 9.33 -3.56
C GLY A 152 5.53 7.98 -3.76
N ALA A 153 4.30 7.80 -3.26
CA ALA A 153 3.52 6.59 -3.56
C ALA A 153 3.23 6.49 -5.06
N ARG A 154 3.43 5.29 -5.63
CA ARG A 154 3.23 5.04 -7.06
C ARG A 154 1.85 4.51 -7.38
N PHE A 155 1.20 3.86 -6.41
CA PHE A 155 -0.16 3.34 -6.54
C PHE A 155 -1.03 3.79 -5.37
N VAL A 156 -2.29 4.13 -5.67
CA VAL A 156 -3.32 4.38 -4.65
C VAL A 156 -4.52 3.48 -4.88
N ARG A 157 -4.94 2.74 -3.85
CA ARG A 157 -6.10 1.84 -3.91
C ARG A 157 -7.32 2.53 -3.30
N VAL A 158 -8.33 2.82 -4.14
CA VAL A 158 -9.49 3.64 -3.77
C VAL A 158 -10.84 3.01 -4.14
N HIS A 159 -11.90 3.40 -3.43
CA HIS A 159 -13.28 3.01 -3.77
C HIS A 159 -13.97 3.98 -4.73
N ASN A 160 -13.56 5.25 -4.76
CA ASN A 160 -14.13 6.29 -5.61
C ASN A 160 -13.04 6.81 -6.55
N VAL A 161 -13.00 6.23 -7.75
CA VAL A 161 -11.98 6.52 -8.77
C VAL A 161 -12.14 7.94 -9.28
N ASP A 162 -13.37 8.37 -9.59
CA ASP A 162 -13.63 9.66 -10.23
C ASP A 162 -13.14 10.84 -9.38
N VAL A 163 -13.48 10.85 -8.08
CA VAL A 163 -13.06 11.92 -7.16
C VAL A 163 -11.55 11.92 -6.97
N THR A 164 -10.94 10.73 -6.84
CA THR A 164 -9.49 10.60 -6.66
C THR A 164 -8.74 11.05 -7.90
N ARG A 165 -9.15 10.58 -9.09
CA ARG A 165 -8.56 10.96 -10.37
C ARG A 165 -8.72 12.45 -10.64
N LYS A 166 -9.89 13.04 -10.36
CA LYS A 166 -10.12 14.48 -10.53
C LYS A 166 -9.15 15.29 -9.67
N LEU A 167 -9.00 14.92 -8.41
CA LEU A 167 -8.10 15.63 -7.49
C LEU A 167 -6.63 15.51 -7.92
N LEU A 168 -6.16 14.30 -8.23
CA LEU A 168 -4.78 14.06 -8.72
C LEU A 168 -4.50 14.75 -10.06
N GLY A 169 -5.46 14.75 -10.98
CA GLY A 169 -5.32 15.40 -12.28
C GLY A 169 -5.25 16.93 -12.18
N GLN A 170 -5.96 17.51 -11.22
CA GLN A 170 -5.92 18.95 -10.96
C GLN A 170 -4.57 19.40 -10.37
N THR A 171 -3.97 18.59 -9.51
CA THR A 171 -2.66 18.93 -8.91
C THR A 171 -1.50 18.72 -9.86
N ASN A 172 -1.56 17.76 -10.78
CA ASN A 172 -0.55 17.62 -11.83
C ASN A 172 -0.43 18.87 -12.73
N GLY A 173 -1.47 19.70 -12.83
CA GLY A 173 -1.42 20.99 -13.52
C GLY A 173 -0.88 22.15 -12.67
N LEU A 174 -0.72 21.95 -11.35
CA LEU A 174 -0.23 22.95 -10.39
C LEU A 174 1.23 22.70 -9.98
N VAL A 175 1.67 21.44 -10.01
CA VAL A 175 3.07 21.07 -9.80
C VAL A 175 3.79 21.19 -11.15
N SER A 176 4.51 22.29 -11.36
CA SER A 176 5.51 22.35 -12.42
C SER A 176 6.49 21.19 -12.21
N ASP A 177 6.74 20.41 -13.25
CA ASP A 177 7.79 19.38 -13.21
C ASP A 177 9.12 20.08 -12.86
N PRO A 178 9.76 19.78 -11.73
CA PRO A 178 11.07 20.36 -11.41
C PRO A 178 12.16 19.90 -12.38
N ARG A 179 11.84 18.96 -13.30
CA ARG A 179 12.71 18.51 -14.41
C ARG A 179 12.27 19.04 -15.78
N SER A 180 11.24 19.88 -15.87
CA SER A 180 11.01 20.63 -17.10
C SER A 180 12.19 21.57 -17.32
N PRO A 181 12.92 21.48 -18.44
CA PRO A 181 13.88 22.51 -18.79
C PRO A 181 13.11 23.83 -18.85
N VAL A 182 13.61 24.81 -18.12
CA VAL A 182 13.18 26.20 -18.27
C VAL A 182 13.49 26.58 -19.72
N ASN A 183 12.45 26.83 -20.52
CA ASN A 183 12.59 27.54 -21.80
C ASN A 183 12.87 29.01 -21.51
#